data_AF-K0B0F2-F1
#
_entry.id   AF-K0B0F2-F1
#
_cell.length_a   1.000
_cell.length_b   1.000
_cell.length_c   1.000
_cell.angle_alpha   90.00
_cell.angle_beta   90.00
_cell.angle_gamma   90.00
#
_symmetry.space_group_name_H-M   'P 1'
#
loop_
_entity.id
_entity.type
_entity.pdbx_description
1 polymer ?
#
loop_
_entity_poly.entity_id
_entity_poly.type
_entity_poly.pdbx_seq_one_letter_code
_entity_poly.pdbx_strand_id
1 'polypeptide(L)'
;MKLKDWVNQMIDILGTLLTIICISITMLNKGFLATLPIIIVLAFCLSFFNYKIWYMLATAFIMHIILGVAIDTWLSILTLINSTVEIGTGFLLATYIKKLNSDWRQAKYIILGTFSIIFTVLIIIVHMQIYGTSLGYFEAKVNVMNYINKTYNGKLEITGVRHNSKMTDYIIDVKSKNDSREKGSIYYSRGANISDDYHFRIERNQAEMVESMLKMIINKNTSISEQDISLWVDINLPKNKYSKTDIYSGNEPISIGLTIKPNGVNSFYDSKESFSKEAYKILNILKELDFYYKTIEIKSFLDDGNTSYSNYIEDPIKIENWESAFTIIEKTEYKK
;
A
#
# COMPACT_ATOMS: atom_id res chain seq x y z
N MET A 1 47.34 -27.24 -22.69
CA MET A 1 46.91 -26.13 -21.82
C MET A 1 47.01 -26.60 -20.38
N LYS A 2 47.82 -25.96 -19.52
CA LYS A 2 48.04 -26.44 -18.15
C LYS A 2 46.79 -26.09 -17.32
N LEU A 3 46.38 -26.96 -16.40
CA LEU A 3 45.23 -26.77 -15.50
C LEU A 3 45.19 -25.36 -14.85
N LYS A 4 46.38 -24.80 -14.60
CA LYS A 4 46.59 -23.46 -14.05
C LYS A 4 46.10 -22.32 -14.98
N ASP A 5 46.27 -22.48 -16.29
CA ASP A 5 45.86 -21.47 -17.28
C ASP A 5 44.33 -21.46 -17.42
N TRP A 6 43.70 -22.64 -17.33
CA TRP A 6 42.23 -22.78 -17.35
C TRP A 6 41.58 -22.20 -16.09
N VAL A 7 42.19 -22.42 -14.91
CA VAL A 7 41.73 -21.84 -13.63
C VAL A 7 41.83 -20.31 -13.64
N ASN A 8 42.91 -19.75 -14.19
CA ASN A 8 43.07 -18.29 -14.29
C ASN A 8 42.05 -17.68 -15.27
N GLN A 9 41.82 -18.30 -16.42
CA GLN A 9 40.78 -17.87 -17.36
C GLN A 9 39.38 -17.90 -16.73
N MET A 10 39.08 -18.93 -15.93
CA MET A 10 37.81 -19.03 -15.21
C MET A 10 37.67 -17.95 -14.13
N ILE A 11 38.75 -17.62 -13.41
CA ILE A 11 38.78 -16.51 -12.44
C ILE A 11 38.52 -15.17 -13.13
N ASP A 12 39.12 -14.93 -14.29
CA ASP A 12 38.92 -13.70 -15.05
C ASP A 12 37.48 -13.61 -15.60
N ILE A 13 36.91 -14.71 -16.07
CA ILE A 13 35.51 -14.79 -16.52
C ILE A 13 34.55 -14.56 -15.34
N LEU A 14 34.81 -15.16 -14.18
CA LEU A 14 34.02 -14.96 -12.95
C LEU A 14 34.13 -13.53 -12.44
N GLY A 15 35.32 -12.94 -12.42
CA GLY A 15 35.55 -11.55 -12.05
C GLY A 15 34.84 -10.58 -13.00
N THR A 16 34.85 -10.88 -14.30
CA THR A 16 34.14 -10.11 -15.32
C THR A 16 32.63 -10.24 -15.17
N LEU A 17 32.10 -11.44 -14.95
CA LEU A 17 30.68 -11.68 -14.65
C LEU A 17 30.25 -10.97 -13.36
N LEU A 18 31.06 -11.02 -12.30
CA LEU A 18 30.80 -10.33 -11.05
C LEU A 18 30.74 -8.82 -11.26
N THR A 19 31.66 -8.28 -12.07
CA THR A 19 31.72 -6.86 -12.40
C THR A 19 30.53 -6.43 -13.25
N ILE A 20 30.12 -7.23 -14.25
CA ILE A 20 28.91 -6.99 -15.05
C ILE A 20 27.66 -7.05 -14.17
N ILE A 21 27.59 -8.00 -13.24
CA ILE A 21 26.49 -8.10 -12.27
C ILE A 21 26.49 -6.87 -11.35
N CYS A 22 27.64 -6.46 -10.80
CA CYS A 22 27.75 -5.26 -9.97
C CYS A 22 27.39 -3.97 -10.73
N ILE A 23 27.82 -3.82 -11.99
CA ILE A 23 27.46 -2.68 -12.85
C ILE A 23 25.96 -2.71 -13.16
N SER A 24 25.41 -3.89 -13.47
CA SER A 24 23.96 -4.06 -13.68
C SER A 24 23.17 -3.73 -12.40
N ILE A 25 23.68 -4.11 -11.23
CA ILE A 25 23.14 -3.75 -9.92
C ILE A 25 23.16 -2.23 -9.71
N THR A 26 24.19 -1.52 -10.16
CA THR A 26 24.20 -0.04 -10.07
C THR A 26 23.23 0.66 -11.02
N MET A 27 22.78 0.00 -12.09
CA MET A 27 21.84 0.57 -13.07
C MET A 27 20.37 0.19 -12.83
N LEU A 28 20.08 -0.75 -11.93
CA LEU A 28 18.73 -1.24 -11.67
C LEU A 28 18.07 -0.50 -10.49
N ASN A 29 16.73 -0.35 -10.56
CA ASN A 29 15.97 0.29 -9.49
C ASN A 29 16.10 -0.51 -8.17
N LYS A 30 16.35 0.18 -7.06
CA LYS A 30 16.50 -0.40 -5.70
C LYS A 30 15.42 -1.43 -5.35
N GLY A 31 14.17 -1.17 -5.75
CA GLY A 31 13.05 -2.08 -5.51
C GLY A 31 13.15 -3.41 -6.28
N PHE A 32 13.72 -3.39 -7.49
CA PHE A 32 13.92 -4.61 -8.29
C PHE A 32 15.06 -5.47 -7.71
N LEU A 33 16.16 -4.83 -7.32
CA LEU A 33 17.33 -5.53 -6.77
C LEU A 33 17.01 -6.29 -5.49
N ALA A 34 16.13 -5.73 -4.66
CA ALA A 34 15.65 -6.38 -3.45
C ALA A 34 14.93 -7.71 -3.73
N THR A 35 14.37 -7.91 -4.93
CA THR A 35 13.67 -9.15 -5.31
C THR A 35 14.59 -10.28 -5.77
N LEU A 36 15.88 -9.99 -6.02
CA LEU A 36 16.81 -10.97 -6.54
C LEU A 36 17.62 -11.59 -5.39
N PRO A 37 17.59 -12.93 -5.20
CA PRO A 37 18.38 -13.61 -4.18
C PRO A 37 19.86 -13.76 -4.61
N ILE A 38 20.49 -12.69 -5.13
CA ILE A 38 21.82 -12.73 -5.75
C ILE A 38 22.88 -13.25 -4.77
N ILE A 39 22.83 -12.82 -3.52
CA ILE A 39 23.77 -13.28 -2.50
C ILE A 39 23.64 -14.78 -2.26
N ILE A 40 22.41 -15.29 -2.21
CA ILE A 40 22.13 -16.72 -1.97
C ILE A 40 22.66 -17.54 -3.15
N VAL A 41 22.36 -17.12 -4.39
CA VAL A 41 22.81 -17.82 -5.60
C VAL A 41 24.33 -17.76 -5.74
N LEU A 42 24.95 -16.61 -5.50
CA LEU A 42 26.40 -16.44 -5.63
C LEU A 42 27.16 -17.23 -4.57
N ALA A 43 26.71 -17.21 -3.30
CA ALA A 43 27.32 -17.99 -2.23
C ALA A 43 27.22 -19.50 -2.48
N PHE A 44 26.05 -19.95 -2.97
CA PHE A 44 25.86 -21.34 -3.40
C PHE A 44 26.82 -21.72 -4.53
N CYS A 45 26.91 -20.93 -5.60
CA CYS A 45 27.83 -21.19 -6.71
C CYS A 45 29.29 -21.25 -6.26
N LEU A 46 29.74 -20.30 -5.43
CA LEU A 46 31.13 -20.27 -4.94
C LEU A 46 31.48 -21.48 -4.06
N SER A 47 30.51 -22.04 -3.33
CA SER A 47 30.69 -23.24 -2.51
C SER A 47 30.98 -24.51 -3.34
N PHE A 48 30.45 -24.61 -4.58
CA PHE A 48 30.71 -25.74 -5.48
C PHE A 48 32.14 -25.77 -6.04
N PHE A 49 32.81 -24.61 -6.10
CA PHE A 49 34.14 -24.48 -6.71
C PHE A 49 35.30 -24.55 -5.70
N ASN A 50 35.06 -25.02 -4.47
CA ASN A 50 36.10 -25.21 -3.44
C ASN A 50 36.90 -23.94 -3.08
N TYR A 51 36.31 -22.75 -3.27
CA TYR A 51 36.95 -21.50 -2.84
C TYR A 51 37.11 -21.45 -1.32
N LYS A 52 38.20 -20.85 -0.84
CA LYS A 52 38.44 -20.68 0.60
C LYS A 52 37.33 -19.82 1.20
N ILE A 53 36.86 -20.20 2.39
CA ILE A 53 35.73 -19.56 3.10
C ILE A 53 35.87 -18.04 3.22
N TRP A 54 37.09 -17.53 3.38
CA TRP A 54 37.36 -16.09 3.48
C TRP A 54 36.97 -15.32 2.21
N TYR A 55 37.06 -15.94 1.03
CA TYR A 55 36.60 -15.31 -0.21
C TYR A 55 35.08 -15.27 -0.28
N MET A 56 34.39 -16.33 0.14
CA MET A 56 32.92 -16.35 0.22
C MET A 56 32.40 -15.30 1.20
N LEU A 57 33.00 -15.22 2.39
CA LEU A 57 32.70 -14.19 3.39
C LEU A 57 32.98 -12.79 2.87
N ALA A 58 34.12 -12.57 2.21
CA ALA A 58 34.47 -11.28 1.63
C ALA A 58 33.51 -10.88 0.50
N THR A 59 33.16 -11.79 -0.41
CA THR A 59 32.19 -11.51 -1.47
C THR A 59 30.79 -11.24 -0.91
N ALA A 60 30.33 -12.01 0.08
CA ALA A 60 29.06 -11.76 0.73
C ALA A 60 29.06 -10.39 1.45
N PHE A 61 30.13 -10.08 2.18
CA PHE A 61 30.29 -8.80 2.88
C PHE A 61 30.35 -7.60 1.90
N ILE A 62 31.10 -7.71 0.80
CA ILE A 62 31.16 -6.69 -0.25
C ILE A 62 29.78 -6.51 -0.91
N MET A 63 29.10 -7.60 -1.25
CA MET A 63 27.75 -7.55 -1.83
C MET A 63 26.75 -6.95 -0.85
N HIS A 64 26.90 -7.17 0.46
CA HIS A 64 26.10 -6.53 1.50
C HIS A 64 26.40 -5.05 1.68
N ILE A 65 27.65 -4.61 1.53
CA ILE A 65 27.98 -3.18 1.50
C ILE A 65 27.31 -2.55 0.27
N ILE A 66 27.40 -3.19 -0.89
CA ILE A 66 26.78 -2.70 -2.13
C ILE A 66 25.24 -2.65 -1.97
N LEU A 67 24.62 -3.68 -1.41
CA LEU A 67 23.19 -3.74 -1.16
C LEU A 67 22.73 -2.81 -0.03
N GLY A 68 23.54 -2.61 1.02
CA GLY A 68 23.25 -1.71 2.14
C GLY A 68 23.45 -0.24 1.80
N VAL A 69 24.29 0.09 0.82
CA VAL A 69 24.32 1.41 0.19
C VAL A 69 23.11 1.61 -0.75
N ALA A 70 22.58 0.52 -1.31
CA ALA A 70 21.42 0.54 -2.18
C ALA A 70 20.06 0.52 -1.44
N ILE A 71 19.93 -0.12 -0.28
CA ILE A 71 18.67 -0.39 0.44
C ILE A 71 18.74 0.19 1.87
N ASP A 72 17.59 0.58 2.45
CA ASP A 72 17.48 1.08 3.84
C ASP A 72 18.29 0.26 4.87
N THR A 73 18.93 0.98 5.79
CA THR A 73 19.92 0.49 6.77
C THR A 73 19.41 -0.59 7.73
N TRP A 74 18.10 -0.69 7.98
CA TRP A 74 17.54 -1.72 8.84
C TRP A 74 17.45 -3.10 8.15
N LEU A 75 17.10 -3.11 6.85
CA LEU A 75 17.01 -4.35 6.09
C LEU A 75 18.39 -4.94 5.80
N SER A 76 19.41 -4.11 5.62
CA SER A 76 20.78 -4.59 5.43
C SER A 76 21.29 -5.36 6.65
N ILE A 77 20.89 -4.98 7.88
CA ILE A 77 21.23 -5.69 9.12
C ILE A 77 20.57 -7.07 9.19
N LEU A 78 19.27 -7.17 8.90
CA LEU A 78 18.57 -8.48 8.88
C LEU A 78 19.13 -9.42 7.81
N THR A 79 19.49 -8.86 6.65
CA THR A 79 20.13 -9.62 5.57
C THR A 79 21.54 -10.06 5.97
N LEU A 80 22.27 -9.27 6.77
CA LEU A 80 23.59 -9.63 7.29
C LEU A 80 23.52 -10.77 8.30
N ILE A 81 22.51 -10.76 9.18
CA ILE A 81 22.25 -11.85 10.13
C ILE A 81 21.94 -13.15 9.38
N ASN A 82 21.02 -13.12 8.40
CA ASN A 82 20.68 -14.30 7.60
C ASN A 82 21.88 -14.86 6.82
N SER A 83 22.67 -14.00 6.17
CA SER A 83 23.86 -14.46 5.45
C SER A 83 24.96 -14.98 6.37
N THR A 84 25.06 -14.47 7.61
CA THR A 84 25.99 -15.02 8.61
C THR A 84 25.57 -16.43 9.04
N VAL A 85 24.26 -16.66 9.23
CA VAL A 85 23.70 -17.98 9.51
C VAL A 85 23.91 -18.93 8.33
N GLU A 86 23.70 -18.48 7.10
CA GLU A 86 23.89 -19.27 5.86
C GLU A 86 25.35 -19.69 5.67
N ILE A 87 26.29 -18.74 5.80
CA ILE A 87 27.73 -19.02 5.66
C ILE A 87 28.22 -19.90 6.82
N GLY A 88 27.73 -19.67 8.04
CA GLY A 88 28.01 -20.51 9.20
C GLY A 88 27.53 -21.95 9.01
N THR A 89 26.33 -22.13 8.44
CA THR A 89 25.75 -23.46 8.18
C THR A 89 26.52 -24.19 7.09
N GLY A 90 26.85 -23.53 5.98
CA GLY A 90 27.67 -24.12 4.91
C GLY A 90 29.09 -24.48 5.37
N PHE A 91 29.67 -23.69 6.27
CA PHE A 91 30.98 -23.98 6.86
C PHE A 91 30.95 -25.16 7.83
N LEU A 92 29.97 -25.20 8.73
CA LEU A 92 29.79 -26.33 9.64
C LEU A 92 29.59 -27.63 8.86
N LEU A 93 28.82 -27.57 7.77
CA LEU A 93 28.66 -28.69 6.84
C LEU A 93 30.02 -29.11 6.24
N ALA A 94 30.77 -28.18 5.66
CA ALA A 94 32.05 -28.46 5.00
C ALA A 94 33.16 -28.95 5.96
N THR A 95 33.20 -28.43 7.18
CA THR A 95 34.17 -28.84 8.21
C THR A 95 33.82 -30.20 8.82
N TYR A 96 32.53 -30.48 9.02
CA TYR A 96 32.07 -31.78 9.51
C TYR A 96 32.27 -32.88 8.45
N ILE A 97 32.04 -32.55 7.17
CA ILE A 97 32.36 -33.39 6.00
C ILE A 97 33.84 -33.79 5.98
N LYS A 98 34.76 -32.85 6.23
CA LYS A 98 36.20 -33.12 6.24
C LYS A 98 36.67 -34.01 7.40
N LYS A 99 35.91 -34.09 8.50
CA LYS A 99 36.24 -34.88 9.68
C LYS A 99 35.65 -36.30 9.69
N LEU A 100 34.87 -36.68 8.67
CA LEU A 100 34.19 -37.98 8.63
C LEU A 100 35.06 -39.07 7.96
N ASN A 101 35.59 -39.99 8.76
CA ASN A 101 36.21 -41.24 8.32
C ASN A 101 35.14 -42.36 8.27
N SER A 102 34.68 -42.77 7.07
CA SER A 102 33.81 -43.94 6.88
C SER A 102 33.60 -44.28 5.40
N ASP A 103 33.44 -45.56 5.07
CA ASP A 103 33.12 -46.12 3.74
C ASP A 103 31.79 -45.64 3.13
N TRP A 104 30.95 -44.96 3.93
CA TRP A 104 29.68 -44.37 3.50
C TRP A 104 29.80 -42.93 2.98
N ARG A 105 31.02 -42.50 2.59
CA ARG A 105 31.31 -41.14 2.12
C ARG A 105 30.31 -40.67 1.06
N GLN A 106 30.09 -41.45 -0.01
CA GLN A 106 29.20 -41.06 -1.11
C GLN A 106 27.75 -40.87 -0.66
N ALA A 107 27.20 -41.78 0.15
CA ALA A 107 25.84 -41.65 0.68
C ALA A 107 25.69 -40.42 1.59
N LYS A 108 26.69 -40.11 2.42
CA LYS A 108 26.70 -38.90 3.26
C LYS A 108 26.79 -37.62 2.43
N TYR A 109 27.59 -37.59 1.37
CA TYR A 109 27.64 -36.47 0.43
C TYR A 109 26.29 -36.23 -0.24
N ILE A 110 25.61 -37.31 -0.67
CA ILE A 110 24.28 -37.22 -1.28
C ILE A 110 23.26 -36.67 -0.29
N ILE A 111 23.24 -37.17 0.95
CA ILE A 111 22.30 -36.70 1.99
C ILE A 111 22.52 -35.21 2.30
N LEU A 112 23.77 -34.80 2.50
CA LEU A 112 24.11 -33.42 2.85
C LEU A 112 23.90 -32.46 1.67
N GLY A 113 24.23 -32.89 0.45
CA GLY A 113 23.93 -32.14 -0.77
C GLY A 113 22.42 -31.95 -0.96
N THR A 114 21.64 -33.00 -0.75
CA THR A 114 20.17 -32.94 -0.80
C THR A 114 19.61 -31.99 0.25
N PHE A 115 20.09 -32.07 1.50
CA PHE A 115 19.67 -31.15 2.56
C PHE A 115 20.03 -29.69 2.25
N SER A 116 21.23 -29.45 1.71
CA SER A 116 21.68 -28.11 1.30
C SER A 116 20.81 -27.53 0.19
N ILE A 117 20.41 -28.34 -0.79
CA ILE A 117 19.50 -27.92 -1.87
C ILE A 117 18.13 -27.55 -1.30
N ILE A 118 17.54 -28.43 -0.47
CA ILE A 118 16.23 -28.19 0.15
C ILE A 118 16.25 -26.90 0.98
N PHE A 119 17.30 -26.71 1.79
CA PHE A 119 17.45 -25.53 2.64
C PHE A 119 17.60 -24.25 1.80
N THR A 120 18.40 -24.29 0.72
CA THR A 120 18.57 -23.16 -0.20
C THR A 120 17.24 -22.78 -0.87
N VAL A 121 16.47 -23.78 -1.33
CA VAL A 121 15.14 -23.55 -1.91
C VAL A 121 14.20 -22.91 -0.88
N LEU A 122 14.21 -23.38 0.37
CA LEU A 122 13.37 -22.82 1.43
C LEU A 122 13.74 -21.36 1.74
N ILE A 123 15.03 -21.04 1.79
CA ILE A 123 15.49 -19.66 1.98
C ILE A 123 15.05 -18.77 0.81
N ILE A 124 15.16 -19.24 -0.43
CA ILE A 124 14.69 -18.49 -1.60
C ILE A 124 13.19 -18.22 -1.50
N ILE A 125 12.38 -19.21 -1.08
CA ILE A 125 10.94 -19.04 -0.87
C ILE A 125 10.67 -17.98 0.21
N VAL A 126 11.35 -18.04 1.36
CA VAL A 126 11.20 -17.06 2.44
C VAL A 126 11.63 -15.66 1.97
N HIS A 127 12.72 -15.55 1.23
CA HIS A 127 13.16 -14.29 0.63
C HIS A 127 12.08 -13.72 -0.29
N MET A 128 11.54 -14.52 -1.20
CA MET A 128 10.47 -14.08 -2.11
C MET A 128 9.19 -13.69 -1.38
N GLN A 129 8.87 -14.29 -0.23
CA GLN A 129 7.73 -13.88 0.59
C GLN A 129 7.94 -12.51 1.25
N ILE A 130 9.17 -12.18 1.63
CA ILE A 130 9.49 -10.90 2.27
C ILE A 130 9.59 -9.80 1.21
N TYR A 131 10.31 -10.06 0.13
CA TYR A 131 10.75 -9.05 -0.83
C TYR A 131 9.97 -9.04 -2.14
N GLY A 132 9.14 -10.05 -2.39
CA GLY A 132 8.50 -10.27 -3.68
C GLY A 132 9.42 -11.00 -4.65
N THR A 133 8.90 -11.28 -5.83
CA THR A 133 9.60 -11.92 -6.95
C THR A 133 9.91 -10.91 -8.04
N SER A 134 11.00 -11.13 -8.78
CA SER A 134 11.35 -10.29 -9.94
C SER A 134 10.27 -10.28 -11.01
N LEU A 135 9.64 -11.43 -11.26
CA LEU A 135 8.51 -11.54 -12.18
C LEU A 135 7.32 -10.70 -11.72
N GLY A 136 6.91 -10.82 -10.44
CA GLY A 136 5.80 -10.05 -9.89
C GLY A 136 6.07 -8.55 -9.89
N TYR A 137 7.32 -8.14 -9.65
CA TYR A 137 7.75 -6.75 -9.78
C TYR A 137 7.49 -6.20 -11.20
N PHE A 138 7.90 -6.93 -12.24
CA PHE A 138 7.70 -6.49 -13.62
C PHE A 138 6.23 -6.52 -14.03
N GLU A 139 5.50 -7.57 -13.67
CA GLU A 139 4.06 -7.66 -13.91
C GLU A 139 3.32 -6.47 -13.29
N ALA A 140 3.57 -6.19 -12.00
CA ALA A 140 2.98 -5.07 -11.30
C ALA A 140 3.30 -3.74 -11.98
N LYS A 141 4.57 -3.52 -12.33
CA LYS A 141 5.03 -2.29 -12.99
C LYS A 141 4.38 -2.09 -14.36
N VAL A 142 4.30 -3.14 -15.19
CA VAL A 142 3.71 -3.08 -16.53
C VAL A 142 2.19 -2.88 -16.44
N ASN A 143 1.50 -3.64 -15.59
CA ASN A 143 0.05 -3.54 -15.45
C ASN A 143 -0.38 -2.18 -14.90
N VAL A 144 0.33 -1.66 -13.89
CA VAL A 144 0.05 -0.32 -13.37
C VAL A 144 0.41 0.77 -14.38
N MET A 145 1.49 0.61 -15.16
CA MET A 145 1.80 1.54 -16.25
C MET A 145 0.68 1.58 -17.30
N ASN A 146 0.15 0.42 -17.70
CA ASN A 146 -0.97 0.33 -18.62
C ASN A 146 -2.24 0.97 -18.05
N TYR A 147 -2.53 0.73 -16.77
CA TYR A 147 -3.62 1.39 -16.06
C TYR A 147 -3.45 2.92 -16.03
N ILE A 148 -2.24 3.42 -15.74
CA ILE A 148 -1.94 4.86 -15.76
C ILE A 148 -2.16 5.45 -17.15
N ASN A 149 -1.69 4.77 -18.19
CA ASN A 149 -1.87 5.24 -19.56
C ASN A 149 -3.34 5.29 -19.97
N LYS A 150 -4.13 4.28 -19.58
CA LYS A 150 -5.56 4.21 -19.88
C LYS A 150 -6.41 5.20 -19.08
N THR A 151 -6.13 5.33 -17.79
CA THR A 151 -6.98 6.09 -16.85
C THR A 151 -6.54 7.54 -16.74
N TYR A 152 -5.23 7.79 -16.69
CA TYR A 152 -4.63 9.11 -16.48
C TYR A 152 -4.00 9.70 -17.74
N ASN A 153 -4.16 9.07 -18.90
CA ASN A 153 -3.52 9.50 -20.16
C ASN A 153 -2.00 9.73 -20.02
N GLY A 154 -1.34 8.91 -19.18
CA GLY A 154 0.11 9.01 -18.96
C GLY A 154 0.57 10.25 -18.18
N LYS A 155 -0.34 10.96 -17.50
CA LYS A 155 0.01 12.13 -16.65
C LYS A 155 0.76 11.77 -15.37
N LEU A 156 0.69 10.50 -14.93
CA LEU A 156 1.47 10.00 -13.80
C LEU A 156 2.74 9.31 -14.29
N GLU A 157 3.79 9.37 -13.48
CA GLU A 157 5.03 8.62 -13.68
C GLU A 157 5.31 7.71 -12.48
N ILE A 158 5.81 6.50 -12.76
CA ILE A 158 6.22 5.55 -11.73
C ILE A 158 7.60 5.95 -11.23
N THR A 159 7.70 6.19 -9.93
CA THR A 159 8.96 6.54 -9.24
C THR A 159 9.60 5.35 -8.53
N GLY A 160 8.78 4.39 -8.11
CA GLY A 160 9.24 3.26 -7.31
C GLY A 160 8.23 2.13 -7.32
N VAL A 161 8.72 0.93 -6.99
CA VAL A 161 7.88 -0.24 -6.76
C VAL A 161 8.45 -0.94 -5.53
N ARG A 162 7.59 -1.21 -4.56
CA ARG A 162 7.92 -1.83 -3.27
C ARG A 162 7.01 -3.02 -3.04
N HIS A 163 7.48 -4.02 -2.32
CA HIS A 163 6.67 -5.17 -1.92
C HIS A 163 6.19 -5.01 -0.48
N ASN A 164 4.90 -5.31 -0.23
CA ASN A 164 4.32 -5.39 1.10
C ASN A 164 4.13 -6.86 1.47
N SER A 165 5.01 -7.40 2.31
CA SER A 165 4.96 -8.79 2.75
C SER A 165 3.70 -9.17 3.53
N LYS A 166 3.03 -8.22 4.19
CA LYS A 166 1.81 -8.50 4.98
C LYS A 166 0.61 -8.82 4.09
N MET A 167 0.45 -8.08 3.00
CA MET A 167 -0.65 -8.28 2.05
C MET A 167 -0.22 -9.09 0.82
N THR A 168 1.09 -9.31 0.65
CA THR A 168 1.71 -9.88 -0.56
C THR A 168 1.40 -9.08 -1.84
N ASP A 169 1.31 -7.76 -1.69
CA ASP A 169 0.99 -6.81 -2.75
C ASP A 169 2.23 -6.02 -3.18
N TYR A 170 2.23 -5.55 -4.42
CA TYR A 170 3.18 -4.55 -4.90
C TYR A 170 2.57 -3.16 -4.78
N ILE A 171 3.29 -2.26 -4.13
CA ILE A 171 2.96 -0.85 -3.99
C ILE A 171 3.78 -0.09 -5.03
N ILE A 172 3.12 0.54 -5.98
CA ILE A 172 3.73 1.34 -7.04
C ILE A 172 3.62 2.81 -6.63
N ASP A 173 4.75 3.45 -6.36
CA ASP A 173 4.79 4.86 -6.00
C ASP A 173 4.76 5.72 -7.27
N VAL A 174 3.76 6.60 -7.35
CA VAL A 174 3.51 7.45 -8.51
C VAL A 174 3.61 8.93 -8.15
N LYS A 175 4.01 9.75 -9.11
CA LYS A 175 3.90 11.22 -9.03
C LYS A 175 3.29 11.80 -10.29
N SER A 176 2.66 12.97 -10.16
CA SER A 176 2.23 13.75 -11.31
C SER A 176 3.43 14.29 -12.07
N LYS A 177 3.40 14.21 -13.40
CA LYS A 177 4.42 14.81 -14.27
C LYS A 177 4.35 16.34 -14.26
N ASN A 178 3.17 16.90 -13.95
CA ASN A 178 2.94 18.34 -13.94
C ASN A 178 3.29 18.97 -12.59
N ASP A 179 3.10 18.25 -11.49
CA ASP A 179 3.49 18.70 -10.16
C ASP A 179 4.10 17.56 -9.34
N SER A 180 5.42 17.63 -9.13
CA SER A 180 6.16 16.62 -8.36
C SER A 180 5.72 16.49 -6.90
N ARG A 181 4.99 17.47 -6.34
CA ARG A 181 4.44 17.41 -4.98
C ARG A 181 3.22 16.50 -4.90
N GLU A 182 2.54 16.28 -6.02
CA GLU A 182 1.42 15.35 -6.11
C GLU A 182 1.96 13.92 -6.26
N LYS A 183 1.96 13.22 -5.13
CA LYS A 183 2.44 11.85 -5.03
C LYS A 183 1.39 10.97 -4.39
N GLY A 184 1.43 9.69 -4.72
CA GLY A 184 0.61 8.69 -4.07
C GLY A 184 1.08 7.30 -4.46
N SER A 185 0.22 6.32 -4.22
CA SER A 185 0.53 4.92 -4.52
C SER A 185 -0.64 4.27 -5.26
N ILE A 186 -0.30 3.31 -6.10
CA ILE A 186 -1.26 2.39 -6.73
C ILE A 186 -0.85 1.00 -6.30
N TYR A 187 -1.79 0.22 -5.80
CA TYR A 187 -1.57 -1.13 -5.29
C TYR A 187 -1.91 -2.15 -6.36
N TYR A 188 -1.04 -3.15 -6.52
CA TYR A 188 -1.26 -4.30 -7.38
C TYR A 188 -1.23 -5.56 -6.51
N SER A 189 -2.39 -6.19 -6.35
CA SER A 189 -2.55 -7.33 -5.46
C SER A 189 -2.53 -8.68 -6.18
N ARG A 190 -2.34 -9.75 -5.39
CA ARG A 190 -2.44 -11.13 -5.90
C ARG A 190 -3.79 -11.35 -6.58
N GLY A 191 -3.76 -11.73 -7.85
CA GLY A 191 -4.95 -11.86 -8.70
C GLY A 191 -5.11 -10.75 -9.74
N ALA A 192 -4.10 -9.89 -9.92
CA ALA A 192 -4.07 -8.83 -10.92
C ALA A 192 -5.08 -7.69 -10.70
N ASN A 193 -5.53 -7.50 -9.45
CA ASN A 193 -6.39 -6.39 -9.09
C ASN A 193 -5.58 -5.12 -8.82
N ILE A 194 -6.09 -3.99 -9.29
CA ILE A 194 -5.49 -2.66 -9.10
C ILE A 194 -6.37 -1.85 -8.15
N SER A 195 -5.78 -1.35 -7.07
CA SER A 195 -6.41 -0.39 -6.16
C SER A 195 -5.68 0.95 -6.23
N ASP A 196 -6.43 2.03 -6.40
CA ASP A 196 -5.91 3.36 -6.74
C ASP A 196 -6.00 4.31 -5.54
N ASP A 197 -5.03 4.18 -4.61
CA ASP A 197 -4.96 5.04 -3.43
C ASP A 197 -4.63 6.50 -3.79
N TYR A 198 -3.95 6.75 -4.92
CA TYR A 198 -3.73 8.10 -5.43
C TYR A 198 -5.08 8.80 -5.71
N HIS A 199 -5.99 8.14 -6.42
CA HIS A 199 -7.33 8.67 -6.66
C HIS A 199 -8.15 8.81 -5.38
N PHE A 200 -8.16 7.76 -4.56
CA PHE A 200 -8.91 7.74 -3.30
C PHE A 200 -8.51 8.91 -2.38
N ARG A 201 -7.23 9.28 -2.34
CA ARG A 201 -6.77 10.45 -1.59
C ARG A 201 -7.26 11.76 -2.16
N ILE A 202 -7.45 11.87 -3.47
CA ILE A 202 -8.03 13.06 -4.10
C ILE A 202 -9.51 13.16 -3.70
N GLU A 203 -10.28 12.07 -3.86
CA GLU A 203 -11.68 12.00 -3.43
C GLU A 203 -11.84 12.38 -1.96
N ARG A 204 -11.02 11.78 -1.09
CA ARG A 204 -11.05 12.05 0.34
C ARG A 204 -10.76 13.51 0.69
N ASN A 205 -9.77 14.14 0.08
CA ASN A 205 -9.48 15.55 0.38
C ASN A 205 -10.63 16.45 -0.08
N GLN A 206 -11.23 16.19 -1.24
CA GLN A 206 -12.38 16.98 -1.71
C GLN A 206 -13.59 16.78 -0.77
N ALA A 207 -13.84 15.55 -0.32
CA ALA A 207 -14.88 15.26 0.65
C ALA A 207 -14.65 15.99 1.98
N GLU A 208 -13.42 15.96 2.52
CA GLU A 208 -13.04 16.67 3.77
C GLU A 208 -13.17 18.20 3.64
N MET A 209 -12.88 18.77 2.46
CA MET A 209 -13.09 20.20 2.18
C MET A 209 -14.59 20.56 2.18
N VAL A 210 -15.41 19.76 1.49
CA VAL A 210 -16.86 19.96 1.46
C VAL A 210 -17.45 19.77 2.87
N GLU A 211 -17.02 18.75 3.61
CA GLU A 211 -17.45 18.49 4.99
C GLU A 211 -17.19 19.70 5.88
N SER A 212 -15.97 20.24 5.84
CA SER A 212 -15.58 21.40 6.65
C SER A 212 -16.40 22.64 6.29
N MET A 213 -16.60 22.87 4.99
CA MET A 213 -17.41 23.99 4.51
C MET A 213 -18.88 23.85 4.96
N LEU A 214 -19.47 22.66 4.81
CA LEU A 214 -20.85 22.40 5.20
C LEU A 214 -21.05 22.57 6.70
N LYS A 215 -20.13 22.06 7.54
CA LYS A 215 -20.16 22.29 9.00
C LYS A 215 -20.20 23.77 9.36
N MET A 216 -19.31 24.56 8.76
CA MET A 216 -19.22 26.00 9.00
C MET A 216 -20.49 26.73 8.56
N ILE A 217 -21.05 26.38 7.38
CA ILE A 217 -22.26 27.03 6.86
C ILE A 217 -23.49 26.64 7.69
N ILE A 218 -23.62 25.37 8.10
CA ILE A 218 -24.70 24.94 9.00
C ILE A 218 -24.58 25.67 10.33
N ASN A 219 -23.38 25.73 10.93
CA ASN A 219 -23.17 26.43 12.19
C ASN A 219 -23.53 27.92 12.10
N LYS A 220 -23.18 28.59 11.01
CA LYS A 220 -23.46 30.02 10.81
C LYS A 220 -24.96 30.32 10.64
N ASN A 221 -25.72 29.40 10.05
CA ASN A 221 -27.12 29.62 9.68
C ASN A 221 -28.11 28.89 10.62
N THR A 222 -27.61 28.12 11.59
CA THR A 222 -28.41 27.42 12.61
C THR A 222 -27.86 27.74 14.00
N SER A 223 -28.52 27.25 15.05
CA SER A 223 -27.99 27.34 16.42
C SER A 223 -27.10 26.16 16.80
N ILE A 224 -26.77 25.27 15.85
CA ILE A 224 -26.04 24.03 16.11
C ILE A 224 -24.53 24.32 16.05
N SER A 225 -23.81 23.99 17.13
CA SER A 225 -22.36 24.08 17.18
C SER A 225 -21.71 23.08 16.21
N GLU A 226 -20.55 23.41 15.63
CA GLU A 226 -19.77 22.44 14.82
C GLU A 226 -19.43 21.17 15.61
N GLN A 227 -19.27 21.27 16.93
CA GLN A 227 -18.99 20.13 17.82
C GLN A 227 -20.18 19.18 17.99
N ASP A 228 -21.38 19.70 17.74
CA ASP A 228 -22.64 18.96 17.83
C ASP A 228 -23.02 18.32 16.49
N ILE A 229 -22.17 18.48 15.47
CA ILE A 229 -22.36 17.97 14.11
C ILE A 229 -21.31 16.89 13.82
N SER A 230 -21.77 15.66 13.63
CA SER A 230 -20.98 14.63 12.97
C SER A 230 -21.45 14.51 11.52
N LEU A 231 -20.69 15.10 10.60
CA LEU A 231 -20.96 15.05 9.16
C LEU A 231 -19.94 14.13 8.50
N TRP A 232 -20.41 13.27 7.60
CA TRP A 232 -19.58 12.58 6.64
C TRP A 232 -20.05 12.95 5.24
N VAL A 233 -19.09 13.05 4.33
CA VAL A 233 -19.33 13.37 2.92
C VAL A 233 -18.64 12.30 2.09
N ASP A 234 -19.35 11.79 1.09
CA ASP A 234 -18.82 10.89 0.08
C ASP A 234 -19.02 11.50 -1.30
N ILE A 235 -17.95 11.53 -2.10
CA ILE A 235 -17.92 12.12 -3.43
C ILE A 235 -17.23 11.12 -4.35
N ASN A 236 -17.96 10.62 -5.33
CA ASN A 236 -17.39 9.75 -6.36
C ASN A 236 -16.86 10.64 -7.50
N LEU A 237 -15.55 10.88 -7.51
CA LEU A 237 -14.95 11.76 -8.50
C LEU A 237 -14.56 10.98 -9.75
N PRO A 238 -14.77 11.52 -10.95
CA PRO A 238 -14.18 10.92 -12.14
C PRO A 238 -12.65 10.98 -12.06
N LYS A 239 -12.02 9.83 -12.32
CA LYS A 239 -10.56 9.71 -12.40
C LYS A 239 -10.00 10.68 -13.44
N ASN A 240 -8.80 11.22 -13.17
CA ASN A 240 -8.05 12.11 -14.08
C ASN A 240 -8.72 13.48 -14.38
N LYS A 241 -9.77 13.85 -13.66
CA LYS A 241 -10.38 15.20 -13.74
C LYS A 241 -9.81 16.16 -12.69
N TYR A 242 -9.60 15.66 -11.46
CA TYR A 242 -9.19 16.46 -10.31
C TYR A 242 -7.76 16.16 -9.85
N SER A 243 -7.14 17.17 -9.28
CA SER A 243 -5.84 17.17 -8.62
C SER A 243 -6.00 17.27 -7.10
N LYS A 244 -4.90 17.09 -6.35
CA LYS A 244 -4.96 17.17 -4.88
C LYS A 244 -5.24 18.59 -4.39
N THR A 245 -4.84 19.59 -5.18
CA THR A 245 -4.94 21.02 -4.84
C THR A 245 -6.16 21.70 -5.43
N ASP A 246 -6.94 20.98 -6.25
CA ASP A 246 -8.13 21.55 -6.84
C ASP A 246 -9.17 21.86 -5.77
N ILE A 247 -10.03 22.84 -6.04
CA ILE A 247 -11.20 23.13 -5.24
C ILE A 247 -12.38 22.37 -5.84
N TYR A 248 -13.18 21.76 -4.97
CA TYR A 248 -14.36 21.01 -5.40
C TYR A 248 -15.32 21.91 -6.19
N SER A 249 -15.72 21.46 -7.38
CA SER A 249 -16.48 22.28 -8.33
C SER A 249 -18.00 22.28 -8.13
N GLY A 250 -18.56 21.47 -7.22
CA GLY A 250 -20.01 21.36 -7.01
C GLY A 250 -20.77 20.45 -7.99
N ASN A 251 -20.16 20.15 -9.14
CA ASN A 251 -20.83 19.43 -10.25
C ASN A 251 -21.03 17.92 -10.03
N GLU A 252 -20.22 17.28 -9.20
CA GLU A 252 -20.31 15.82 -9.03
C GLU A 252 -21.32 15.44 -7.94
N PRO A 253 -21.91 14.23 -8.02
CA PRO A 253 -22.87 13.80 -7.01
C PRO A 253 -22.20 13.65 -5.64
N ILE A 254 -22.79 14.31 -4.64
CA ILE A 254 -22.38 14.24 -3.24
C ILE A 254 -23.40 13.41 -2.46
N SER A 255 -22.93 12.43 -1.71
CA SER A 255 -23.73 11.78 -0.66
C SER A 255 -23.30 12.37 0.67
N ILE A 256 -24.24 12.83 1.48
CA ILE A 256 -23.96 13.34 2.82
C ILE A 256 -24.71 12.53 3.86
N GLY A 257 -24.10 12.33 5.01
CA GLY A 257 -24.83 11.93 6.20
C GLY A 257 -24.41 12.72 7.40
N LEU A 258 -25.41 13.20 8.11
CA LEU A 258 -25.31 14.20 9.14
C LEU A 258 -25.98 13.66 10.40
N THR A 259 -25.23 13.55 11.49
CA THR A 259 -25.78 13.31 12.82
C THR A 259 -25.72 14.61 13.61
N ILE A 260 -26.89 15.08 14.04
CA ILE A 260 -27.04 16.31 14.83
C ILE A 260 -27.36 15.98 16.28
N LYS A 261 -26.77 16.76 17.19
CA LYS A 261 -27.11 16.78 18.62
C LYS A 261 -27.63 18.18 18.98
N PRO A 262 -28.76 18.32 19.66
CA PRO A 262 -29.25 19.65 20.05
C PRO A 262 -28.48 20.19 21.25
N ASN A 263 -27.74 21.29 21.14
CA ASN A 263 -27.13 22.01 22.27
C ASN A 263 -26.27 21.13 23.22
N GLY A 264 -25.17 20.57 22.72
CA GLY A 264 -24.13 19.92 23.53
C GLY A 264 -24.18 18.39 23.65
N VAL A 265 -23.16 17.86 24.32
CA VAL A 265 -22.94 16.41 24.52
C VAL A 265 -24.01 15.84 25.46
N ASN A 266 -24.76 14.82 24.99
CA ASN A 266 -25.86 14.10 25.68
C ASN A 266 -27.23 14.79 25.69
N SER A 267 -27.43 15.78 24.83
CA SER A 267 -28.75 16.36 24.61
C SER A 267 -29.46 15.65 23.45
N PHE A 268 -30.78 15.52 23.53
CA PHE A 268 -31.64 14.83 22.56
C PHE A 268 -32.81 15.72 22.17
N TYR A 269 -33.38 15.52 20.98
CA TYR A 269 -34.60 16.25 20.61
C TYR A 269 -35.80 15.66 21.36
N ASP A 270 -36.57 16.52 22.03
CA ASP A 270 -37.74 16.11 22.82
C ASP A 270 -38.88 15.52 21.97
N SER A 271 -38.88 15.78 20.66
CA SER A 271 -39.90 15.28 19.75
C SER A 271 -39.41 15.15 18.31
N LYS A 272 -40.11 14.28 17.56
CA LYS A 272 -40.01 14.17 16.10
C LYS A 272 -40.23 15.52 15.41
N GLU A 273 -41.16 16.33 15.93
CA GLU A 273 -41.49 17.66 15.36
C GLU A 273 -40.32 18.65 15.53
N SER A 274 -39.71 18.70 16.71
CA SER A 274 -38.54 19.55 16.98
C SER A 274 -37.37 19.18 16.06
N PHE A 275 -37.11 17.88 15.88
CA PHE A 275 -36.10 17.40 14.94
C PHE A 275 -36.43 17.75 13.48
N SER A 276 -37.69 17.61 13.06
CA SER A 276 -38.13 17.92 11.69
C SER A 276 -37.90 19.38 11.31
N LYS A 277 -38.21 20.30 12.23
CA LYS A 277 -37.99 21.74 12.01
C LYS A 277 -36.52 22.08 11.84
N GLU A 278 -35.65 21.44 12.62
CA GLU A 278 -34.21 21.68 12.51
C GLU A 278 -33.61 21.01 11.26
N ALA A 279 -33.99 19.76 10.96
CA ALA A 279 -33.62 19.07 9.73
C ALA A 279 -34.04 19.88 8.49
N TYR A 280 -35.23 20.46 8.49
CA TYR A 280 -35.71 21.31 7.39
C TYR A 280 -34.85 22.57 7.18
N LYS A 281 -34.40 23.24 8.25
CA LYS A 281 -33.47 24.38 8.12
C LYS A 281 -32.18 23.97 7.43
N ILE A 282 -31.63 22.81 7.82
CA ILE A 282 -30.41 22.25 7.22
C ILE A 282 -30.65 21.92 5.75
N LEU A 283 -31.78 21.29 5.41
CA LEU A 283 -32.13 20.99 4.02
C LEU A 283 -32.26 22.25 3.17
N ASN A 284 -32.82 23.34 3.71
CA ASN A 284 -32.88 24.62 3.01
C ASN A 284 -31.49 25.22 2.76
N ILE A 285 -30.60 25.18 3.75
CA ILE A 285 -29.20 25.61 3.59
C ILE A 285 -28.53 24.81 2.47
N LEU A 286 -28.68 23.48 2.48
CA LEU A 286 -28.09 22.62 1.46
C LEU A 286 -28.67 22.92 0.07
N LYS A 287 -29.98 23.18 -0.03
CA LYS A 287 -30.64 23.59 -1.27
C LYS A 287 -30.10 24.93 -1.80
N GLU A 288 -29.80 25.88 -0.92
CA GLU A 288 -29.21 27.18 -1.30
C GLU A 288 -27.78 27.08 -1.83
N LEU A 289 -27.01 26.04 -1.43
CA LEU A 289 -25.65 25.82 -1.93
C LEU A 289 -25.60 25.27 -3.36
N ASP A 290 -26.74 24.82 -3.90
CA ASP A 290 -26.91 24.37 -5.29
C ASP A 290 -25.87 23.32 -5.73
N PHE A 291 -25.46 22.44 -4.81
CA PHE A 291 -24.66 21.28 -5.16
C PHE A 291 -25.53 20.13 -5.66
N TYR A 292 -24.93 19.27 -6.46
CA TYR A 292 -25.60 18.04 -6.87
C TYR A 292 -25.56 17.01 -5.74
N TYR A 293 -26.60 16.98 -4.90
CA TYR A 293 -26.74 15.97 -3.84
C TYR A 293 -27.42 14.71 -4.39
N LYS A 294 -26.72 13.58 -4.31
CA LYS A 294 -27.28 12.26 -4.62
C LYS A 294 -28.10 11.70 -3.47
N THR A 295 -27.58 11.82 -2.25
CA THR A 295 -28.31 11.42 -1.05
C THR A 295 -28.01 12.36 0.10
N ILE A 296 -29.01 12.56 0.95
CA ILE A 296 -28.91 13.28 2.22
C ILE A 296 -29.51 12.41 3.31
N GLU A 297 -28.69 12.00 4.27
CA GLU A 297 -29.15 11.42 5.53
C GLU A 297 -28.99 12.46 6.65
N ILE A 298 -30.07 12.84 7.35
CA ILE A 298 -29.99 13.63 8.57
C ILE A 298 -30.57 12.81 9.70
N LYS A 299 -29.81 12.61 10.78
CA LYS A 299 -30.24 11.83 11.94
C LYS A 299 -29.93 12.46 13.28
N SER A 300 -30.73 12.10 14.28
CA SER A 300 -30.45 12.34 15.69
C SER A 300 -30.76 11.07 16.46
N PHE A 301 -29.81 10.59 17.26
CA PHE A 301 -30.07 9.51 18.20
C PHE A 301 -31.05 9.95 19.29
N LEU A 302 -31.76 8.98 19.87
CA LEU A 302 -32.55 9.15 21.08
C LEU A 302 -31.74 8.77 22.32
N ASP A 303 -32.31 9.03 23.49
CA ASP A 303 -31.69 8.79 24.80
C ASP A 303 -31.24 7.33 25.01
N ASP A 304 -31.96 6.38 24.43
CA ASP A 304 -31.65 4.96 24.46
C ASP A 304 -30.36 4.56 23.71
N GLY A 305 -29.80 5.48 22.90
CA GLY A 305 -28.61 5.29 22.09
C GLY A 305 -28.72 4.23 20.98
N ASN A 306 -29.88 3.60 20.82
CA ASN A 306 -30.13 2.53 19.84
C ASN A 306 -31.18 2.91 18.81
N THR A 307 -31.98 3.93 19.07
CA THR A 307 -32.95 4.46 18.12
C THR A 307 -32.58 5.87 17.68
N SER A 308 -33.04 6.24 16.49
CA SER A 308 -32.82 7.58 15.95
C SER A 308 -34.03 8.04 15.16
N TYR A 309 -34.24 9.36 15.12
CA TYR A 309 -34.99 9.98 14.04
C TYR A 309 -34.07 10.13 12.84
N SER A 310 -34.49 9.69 11.66
CA SER A 310 -33.70 9.79 10.42
C SER A 310 -34.54 10.30 9.26
N ASN A 311 -33.99 11.24 8.49
CA ASN A 311 -34.48 11.66 7.18
C ASN A 311 -33.49 11.12 6.16
N TYR A 312 -33.94 10.22 5.29
CA TYR A 312 -33.14 9.76 4.16
C TYR A 312 -33.78 10.24 2.86
N ILE A 313 -33.02 10.97 2.05
CA ILE A 313 -33.54 11.66 0.86
C ILE A 313 -32.61 11.40 -0.31
N GLU A 314 -33.12 10.83 -1.40
CA GLU A 314 -32.35 10.57 -2.65
C GLU A 314 -32.48 11.71 -3.68
N ASP A 315 -33.40 12.65 -3.45
CA ASP A 315 -33.61 13.82 -4.32
C ASP A 315 -34.10 15.00 -3.47
N PRO A 316 -33.18 15.75 -2.85
CA PRO A 316 -33.51 16.74 -1.83
C PRO A 316 -34.20 17.99 -2.36
N ILE A 317 -34.25 18.17 -3.68
CA ILE A 317 -34.92 19.32 -4.31
C ILE A 317 -36.44 19.29 -4.05
N LYS A 318 -37.00 18.11 -3.73
CA LYS A 318 -38.45 17.87 -3.58
C LYS A 318 -39.05 18.22 -2.21
N ILE A 319 -38.27 18.65 -1.22
CA ILE A 319 -38.81 19.04 0.09
C ILE A 319 -39.22 20.52 0.07
N GLU A 320 -40.52 20.79 0.13
CA GLU A 320 -41.09 22.15 0.02
C GLU A 320 -41.29 22.84 1.37
N ASN A 321 -41.52 22.07 2.46
CA ASN A 321 -41.76 22.60 3.80
C ASN A 321 -41.37 21.60 4.91
N TRP A 322 -41.38 22.07 6.16
CA TRP A 322 -40.99 21.24 7.33
C TRP A 322 -41.95 20.08 7.60
N GLU A 323 -43.22 20.19 7.19
CA GLU A 323 -44.23 19.13 7.34
C GLU A 323 -43.91 17.96 6.39
N SER A 324 -43.44 18.27 5.19
CA SER A 324 -42.94 17.28 4.23
C SER A 324 -41.73 16.54 4.81
N ALA A 325 -40.78 17.26 5.43
CA ALA A 325 -39.68 16.65 6.16
C ALA A 325 -40.18 15.75 7.30
N PHE A 326 -41.19 16.18 8.07
CA PHE A 326 -41.79 15.38 9.15
C PHE A 326 -42.37 14.04 8.68
N THR A 327 -42.99 14.02 7.49
CA THR A 327 -43.62 12.80 6.95
C THR A 327 -42.62 11.71 6.56
N ILE A 328 -41.43 12.09 6.09
CA ILE A 328 -40.40 11.14 5.65
C ILE A 328 -39.50 10.65 6.78
N ILE A 329 -39.67 11.18 7.99
CA ILE A 329 -38.83 10.77 9.11
C ILE A 329 -39.27 9.39 9.58
N GLU A 330 -38.31 8.47 9.55
CA GLU A 330 -38.44 7.13 10.09
C GLU A 330 -37.78 7.06 11.47
N LYS A 331 -38.37 6.25 12.36
CA LYS A 331 -37.70 5.83 13.60
C LYS A 331 -36.93 4.57 13.28
N THR A 332 -35.61 4.67 13.22
CA THR A 332 -34.73 3.54 12.87
C THR A 332 -34.17 2.91 14.14
N GLU A 333 -34.25 1.58 14.25
CA GLU A 333 -33.60 0.78 15.30
C GLU A 333 -32.25 0.25 14.81
N TYR A 334 -31.18 0.54 15.55
CA TYR A 334 -29.88 -0.07 15.37
C TYR A 334 -29.78 -1.32 16.25
N LYS A 335 -29.87 -2.51 15.64
CA LYS A 335 -29.53 -3.76 16.32
C LYS A 335 -28.01 -3.91 16.34
N LYS A 336 -27.46 -4.10 17.55
CA LYS A 336 -26.04 -4.39 17.79
C LYS A 336 -25.58 -5.66 17.09
#